data_AF-A0A2Z6AY66-F1
#
_entry.id   AF-A0A2Z6AY66-F1
#
_cell.length_a   1.000
_cell.length_b   1.000
_cell.length_c   1.000
_cell.angle_alpha   90.00
_cell.angle_beta   90.00
_cell.angle_gamma   90.00
#
_symmetry.space_group_name_H-M   'P 1'
#
loop_
_entity.id
_entity.type
_entity.pdbx_description
1 polymer ?
#
loop_
_entity_poly.entity_id
_entity_poly.type
_entity_poly.pdbx_seq_one_letter_code
_entity_poly.pdbx_strand_id
1 'polypeptide(L)'
;MAVQSDVIIKTVLRCEKCGESFSDSFEQCPKCGSRRFEGYTVVNPISRLPMESMLRFVGHAMWLMGTAICIAFLWNTNTNDLTHNLWMIAAGFGVLGLSVVAAIALFALGEMLKRIIRVQRRVRAMMDEHSSQGG
;
A
#
# COMPACT_ATOMS: atom_id res chain seq x y z
N MET A 1 -15.98 8.63 -5.05
CA MET A 1 -16.19 7.29 -4.46
C MET A 1 -15.33 7.21 -3.23
N ALA A 2 -15.90 7.46 -2.05
CA ALA A 2 -15.16 7.49 -0.79
C ALA A 2 -14.82 6.06 -0.40
N VAL A 3 -13.54 5.69 -0.50
CA VAL A 3 -13.03 4.43 0.06
C VAL A 3 -12.99 4.63 1.58
N GLN A 4 -14.11 4.37 2.25
CA GLN A 4 -14.10 4.08 3.69
C GLN A 4 -13.37 2.75 3.84
N SER A 5 -12.05 2.83 4.02
CA SER A 5 -11.30 1.71 4.56
C SER A 5 -11.64 1.69 6.05
N ASP A 6 -12.63 0.87 6.41
CA ASP A 6 -12.88 0.48 7.79
C ASP A 6 -11.61 -0.21 8.30
N VAL A 7 -10.68 0.57 8.85
CA VAL A 7 -9.53 0.04 9.55
C VAL A 7 -10.07 -0.49 10.87
N ILE A 8 -10.47 -1.77 10.87
CA ILE A 8 -10.85 -2.49 12.07
C ILE A 8 -9.58 -2.60 12.92
N ILE A 9 -9.34 -1.60 13.75
CA ILE A 9 -8.31 -1.61 14.78
C ILE A 9 -8.73 -2.67 15.79
N LYS A 10 -8.16 -3.86 15.69
CA LYS A 10 -8.35 -4.89 16.72
C LYS A 10 -7.47 -4.53 17.92
N THR A 11 -8.11 -4.05 18.97
CA THR A 11 -7.53 -3.95 20.30
C THR A 11 -7.38 -5.37 20.85
N VAL A 12 -6.15 -5.82 21.08
CA VAL A 12 -5.88 -7.11 21.74
C VAL A 12 -5.22 -6.85 23.09
N LEU A 13 -5.72 -7.51 24.13
CA LEU A 13 -5.18 -7.47 25.49
C LEU A 13 -3.90 -8.30 25.54
N ARG A 14 -2.91 -7.84 26.30
CA ARG A 14 -1.68 -8.60 26.56
C ARG A 14 -1.65 -9.08 28.01
N CYS A 15 -1.32 -10.35 28.22
CA CYS A 15 -1.14 -10.94 29.54
C CYS A 15 0.17 -10.46 30.20
N GLU A 16 0.11 -9.88 31.40
CA GLU A 16 1.31 -9.41 32.13
C GLU A 16 2.21 -10.58 32.58
N LYS A 17 1.62 -11.73 32.89
CA LYS A 17 2.34 -12.90 33.44
C LYS A 17 2.99 -13.78 32.38
N CYS A 18 2.46 -13.75 31.16
CA CYS A 18 2.75 -14.74 30.12
C CYS A 18 3.04 -14.11 28.75
N GLY A 19 2.83 -12.81 28.59
CA GLY A 19 3.10 -12.05 27.37
C GLY A 19 2.19 -12.36 26.18
N GLU A 20 1.26 -13.31 26.32
CA GLU A 20 0.33 -13.73 25.26
C GLU A 20 -0.67 -12.62 24.95
N SER A 21 -0.90 -12.36 23.66
CA SER A 21 -1.91 -11.41 23.17
C SER A 21 -3.19 -12.12 22.73
N PHE A 22 -4.33 -11.68 23.24
CA PHE A 22 -5.64 -12.30 22.97
C PHE A 22 -6.74 -11.23 22.86
N SER A 23 -7.89 -11.58 22.27
CA SER A 23 -8.96 -10.60 22.03
C SER A 23 -9.61 -10.15 23.34
N ASP A 24 -10.14 -8.92 23.33
CA ASP A 24 -10.87 -8.31 24.46
C ASP A 24 -12.11 -9.11 24.91
N SER A 25 -12.55 -10.08 24.11
CA SER A 25 -13.67 -10.98 24.41
C SER A 25 -13.38 -11.99 25.53
N PHE A 26 -12.14 -12.11 26.01
CA PHE A 26 -11.77 -13.07 27.05
C PHE A 26 -11.50 -12.37 28.38
N GLU A 27 -12.30 -12.68 29.42
CA GLU A 27 -12.15 -12.12 30.77
C GLU A 27 -10.89 -12.58 31.52
N GLN A 28 -10.24 -13.64 31.03
CA GLN A 28 -9.06 -14.28 31.62
C GLN A 28 -8.12 -14.73 30.51
N CYS A 29 -6.80 -14.66 30.76
CA CYS A 29 -5.85 -15.14 29.77
C CYS A 29 -6.06 -16.65 29.51
N PRO A 30 -6.29 -17.09 28.26
CA PRO A 30 -6.59 -18.49 27.94
C PRO A 30 -5.42 -19.45 28.21
N LYS A 31 -4.20 -18.93 28.39
CA LYS A 31 -2.99 -19.73 28.63
C LYS A 31 -2.65 -19.91 30.11
N CYS A 32 -2.84 -18.88 30.92
CA CYS A 32 -2.35 -18.86 32.31
C CYS A 32 -3.43 -18.51 33.35
N GLY A 33 -4.65 -18.18 32.92
CA GLY A 33 -5.77 -17.82 33.79
C GLY A 33 -5.61 -16.51 34.55
N SER A 34 -4.55 -15.72 34.31
CA SER A 34 -4.34 -14.46 35.02
C SER A 34 -5.33 -13.38 34.57
N ARG A 35 -5.86 -12.62 35.55
CA ARG A 35 -6.71 -11.44 35.33
C ARG A 35 -5.94 -10.10 35.26
N ARG A 36 -4.60 -10.15 35.31
CA ARG A 36 -3.76 -8.96 35.19
C ARG A 36 -3.30 -8.80 33.74
N PHE A 37 -3.69 -7.68 33.15
CA PHE A 37 -3.48 -7.37 31.74
C PHE A 37 -2.61 -6.12 31.61
N GLU A 38 -1.66 -6.19 30.69
CA GLU A 38 -0.69 -5.15 30.38
C GLU A 38 -1.22 -4.37 29.16
N GLY A 39 -2.25 -3.54 29.38
CA GLY A 39 -2.82 -2.61 28.38
C GLY A 39 -3.38 -3.22 27.08
N TYR A 40 -3.79 -2.32 26.18
CA TYR A 40 -4.30 -2.66 24.85
C TYR A 40 -3.20 -2.49 23.80
N THR A 41 -2.98 -3.52 22.98
CA THR A 41 -2.08 -3.40 21.82
C THR A 41 -2.91 -3.26 20.55
N VAL A 42 -2.69 -2.16 19.82
CA VAL A 42 -3.35 -1.87 18.53
C VAL A 42 -2.60 -2.60 17.42
N VAL A 43 -3.18 -3.70 16.92
CA VAL A 43 -2.64 -4.41 15.77
C VAL A 43 -3.21 -3.80 14.50
N ASN A 44 -2.41 -3.02 13.77
CA ASN A 44 -2.86 -2.43 12.50
C ASN A 44 -2.76 -3.46 11.35
N PRO A 45 -3.89 -3.95 10.79
CA PRO A 45 -3.91 -4.94 9.71
C PRO A 45 -3.31 -4.42 8.39
N ILE A 46 -3.29 -3.09 8.16
CA ILE A 46 -2.76 -2.46 6.95
C ILE A 46 -1.24 -2.69 6.81
N SER A 47 -0.53 -2.91 7.92
CA SER A 47 0.93 -3.12 7.93
C SER A 47 1.39 -4.41 7.24
N ARG A 48 0.49 -5.35 6.95
CA ARG A 48 0.83 -6.66 6.37
C ARG A 48 0.71 -6.74 4.85
N LEU A 49 0.17 -5.72 4.18
CA LEU A 49 0.05 -5.74 2.72
C LEU A 49 1.44 -5.56 2.08
N PRO A 50 1.89 -6.47 1.20
CA PRO A 50 3.17 -6.33 0.51
C PRO A 50 3.05 -5.23 -0.56
N MET A 51 3.10 -3.96 -0.13
CA MET A 51 3.02 -2.79 -1.02
C MET A 51 4.03 -2.87 -2.16
N GLU A 52 5.21 -3.45 -1.93
CA GLU A 52 6.22 -3.65 -2.97
C GLU A 52 5.74 -4.56 -4.12
N SER A 53 5.05 -5.66 -3.79
CA SER A 53 4.51 -6.57 -4.79
C SER A 53 3.36 -5.93 -5.56
N MET A 54 2.51 -5.18 -4.85
CA MET A 54 1.37 -4.52 -5.45
C MET A 54 1.80 -3.41 -6.42
N LEU A 55 2.76 -2.57 -6.02
CA LEU A 55 3.28 -1.50 -6.87
C LEU A 55 4.00 -2.04 -8.11
N ARG A 56 4.77 -3.13 -7.97
CA ARG A 56 5.38 -3.82 -9.12
C ARG A 56 4.32 -4.34 -10.08
N PHE A 57 3.27 -4.99 -9.57
CA PHE A 57 2.18 -5.51 -10.40
C PHE A 57 1.46 -4.38 -11.14
N VAL A 58 1.12 -3.29 -10.44
CA VAL A 58 0.48 -2.12 -11.04
C VAL A 58 1.36 -1.48 -12.12
N GLY A 59 2.67 -1.37 -11.89
CA GLY A 59 3.61 -0.86 -12.90
C GLY A 59 3.63 -1.70 -14.18
N HIS A 60 3.70 -3.04 -14.06
CA HIS A 60 3.67 -3.93 -15.22
C HIS A 60 2.30 -3.91 -15.90
N ALA A 61 1.21 -3.92 -15.13
CA ALA A 61 -0.14 -3.84 -15.68
C ALA A 61 -0.36 -2.53 -16.46
N MET A 62 0.16 -1.41 -15.96
CA MET A 62 0.03 -0.12 -16.63
C MET A 62 0.87 -0.05 -17.90
N TRP A 63 2.07 -0.65 -17.92
CA TRP A 63 2.85 -0.81 -19.14
C TRP A 63 2.11 -1.65 -20.19
N LEU A 64 1.59 -2.82 -19.80
CA LEU A 64 0.83 -3.70 -20.69
C LEU A 64 -0.45 -3.03 -21.20
N MET A 65 -1.12 -2.25 -20.36
CA MET A 65 -2.29 -1.49 -20.77
C MET A 65 -1.92 -0.36 -21.74
N GLY A 66 -0.82 0.36 -21.50
CA GLY A 66 -0.33 1.41 -22.39
C GLY A 66 0.05 0.89 -23.78
N THR A 67 0.71 -0.27 -23.85
CA THR A 67 1.03 -0.91 -25.15
C THR A 67 -0.23 -1.42 -25.85
N ALA A 68 -1.17 -2.03 -25.12
CA ALA A 68 -2.45 -2.47 -25.68
C ALA A 68 -3.27 -1.30 -26.24
N ILE A 69 -3.33 -0.18 -25.52
CA ILE A 69 -4.03 1.03 -25.98
C ILE A 69 -3.35 1.59 -27.23
N CYS A 70 -2.01 1.67 -27.27
CA CYS A 70 -1.28 2.13 -28.46
C CYS A 70 -1.60 1.27 -29.69
N ILE A 71 -1.62 -0.07 -29.54
CA ILE A 71 -1.99 -0.98 -30.62
C ILE A 71 -3.45 -0.75 -31.06
N ALA A 72 -4.38 -0.55 -30.13
CA ALA A 72 -5.77 -0.26 -30.46
C ALA A 72 -5.94 1.07 -31.23
N PHE A 73 -5.18 2.10 -30.86
CA PHE A 73 -5.17 3.38 -31.59
C PHE A 73 -4.63 3.23 -33.01
N LEU A 74 -3.51 2.51 -33.18
CA LEU A 74 -2.94 2.22 -34.49
C LEU A 74 -3.85 1.32 -35.34
N TRP A 75 -4.59 0.39 -34.73
CA TRP A 75 -5.56 -0.44 -35.45
C TRP A 75 -6.70 0.39 -36.04
N ASN A 76 -7.04 1.51 -35.41
CA ASN A 76 -8.14 2.38 -35.82
C ASN A 76 -7.71 3.40 -36.91
N THR A 77 -6.47 3.39 -37.39
CA THR A 77 -5.98 4.31 -38.44
C THR A 77 -6.33 3.85 -39.86
N ASN A 78 -7.56 3.38 -40.07
CA ASN A 78 -8.02 2.86 -41.38
C ASN A 78 -9.06 3.78 -42.05
N THR A 79 -9.14 5.06 -41.65
CA THR A 79 -10.06 6.01 -42.25
C THR A 79 -9.41 6.72 -43.45
N ASN A 80 -10.20 7.28 -44.37
CA ASN A 80 -9.66 8.00 -45.54
C ASN A 80 -9.16 9.42 -45.20
N ASP A 81 -9.40 9.89 -43.96
CA ASP A 81 -9.03 11.23 -43.51
C ASP A 81 -7.60 11.25 -42.94
N LEU A 82 -6.68 11.88 -43.68
CA LEU A 82 -5.27 12.00 -43.29
C LEU A 82 -5.09 12.65 -41.91
N THR A 83 -5.85 13.71 -41.63
CA THR A 83 -5.79 14.44 -40.34
C THR A 83 -6.23 13.56 -39.18
N HIS A 84 -7.28 12.75 -39.36
CA HIS A 84 -7.75 11.84 -38.32
C HIS A 84 -6.71 10.76 -38.02
N ASN A 85 -6.15 10.14 -39.05
CA ASN A 85 -5.10 9.13 -38.90
C ASN A 85 -3.85 9.70 -38.20
N LEU A 86 -3.45 10.93 -38.53
CA LEU A 86 -2.32 11.59 -37.89
C LEU A 86 -2.55 11.81 -36.39
N TRP A 87 -3.74 12.30 -36.00
CA TRP A 87 -4.09 12.48 -34.59
C TRP A 87 -4.13 11.14 -33.83
N MET A 88 -4.63 10.08 -34.45
CA MET A 88 -4.68 8.75 -33.84
C MET A 88 -3.28 8.15 -33.62
N ILE A 89 -2.36 8.33 -34.58
CA ILE A 89 -0.96 7.93 -34.43
C ILE A 89 -0.27 8.75 -33.32
N ALA A 90 -0.43 10.07 -33.33
CA ALA A 90 0.14 10.95 -32.31
C ALA A 90 -0.40 10.63 -30.91
N ALA A 91 -1.71 10.35 -30.79
CA ALA A 91 -2.34 9.93 -29.55
C ALA A 91 -1.82 8.56 -29.07
N GLY A 92 -1.66 7.58 -29.97
CA GLY A 92 -1.12 6.26 -29.63
C GLY A 92 0.30 6.34 -29.05
N PHE A 93 1.21 7.04 -29.72
CA PHE A 93 2.57 7.26 -29.22
C PHE A 93 2.60 8.12 -27.95
N GLY A 94 1.72 9.12 -27.86
CA GLY A 94 1.57 9.96 -26.66
C GLY A 94 1.15 9.17 -25.43
N VAL A 95 0.15 8.29 -25.56
CA VAL A 95 -0.29 7.39 -24.49
C VAL A 95 0.81 6.41 -24.10
N LEU A 96 1.52 5.85 -25.08
CA LEU A 96 2.65 4.96 -24.80
C LEU A 96 3.74 5.69 -24.00
N GLY A 97 4.13 6.89 -24.43
CA GLY A 97 5.09 7.74 -23.71
C GLY A 97 4.64 8.05 -22.29
N LEU A 98 3.38 8.47 -22.11
CA LEU A 98 2.80 8.75 -20.79
C LEU A 98 2.82 7.51 -19.89
N SER A 99 2.49 6.33 -20.44
CA SER A 99 2.49 5.07 -19.69
C SER A 99 3.89 4.71 -19.17
N VAL A 100 4.95 4.98 -19.95
CA VAL A 100 6.34 4.79 -19.52
C VAL A 100 6.68 5.72 -18.36
N VAL A 101 6.39 7.01 -18.50
CA VAL A 101 6.67 8.02 -17.49
C VAL A 101 5.94 7.71 -16.18
N ALA A 102 4.67 7.33 -16.27
CA ALA A 102 3.88 6.96 -15.11
C ALA A 102 4.40 5.65 -14.47
N ALA A 103 4.90 4.68 -15.25
CA ALA A 103 5.47 3.45 -14.70
C ALA A 103 6.76 3.75 -13.91
N ILE A 104 7.61 4.64 -14.44
CA ILE A 104 8.81 5.14 -13.73
C ILE A 104 8.40 5.87 -12.45
N ALA A 105 7.38 6.72 -12.50
CA ALA A 105 6.89 7.46 -11.34
C ALA A 105 6.37 6.52 -10.24
N LEU A 106 5.60 5.48 -10.59
CA LEU A 106 5.14 4.48 -9.64
C LEU A 106 6.31 3.71 -9.02
N PHE A 107 7.33 3.36 -9.80
CA PHE A 107 8.54 2.73 -9.26
C PHE A 107 9.28 3.64 -8.28
N ALA A 108 9.42 4.93 -8.62
CA ALA A 108 10.05 5.93 -7.76
C ALA A 108 9.30 6.10 -6.43
N LEU A 109 7.96 6.14 -6.47
CA LEU A 109 7.12 6.18 -5.28
C LEU A 109 7.33 4.94 -4.39
N GLY A 110 7.51 3.76 -4.98
CA GLY A 110 7.81 2.53 -4.25
C GLY A 110 9.11 2.60 -3.46
N GLU A 111 10.18 3.13 -4.06
CA GLU A 111 11.45 3.35 -3.36
C GLU A 111 11.33 4.41 -2.26
N MET A 112 10.56 5.47 -2.49
CA MET A 112 10.31 6.50 -1.49
C MET A 112 9.53 5.97 -0.29
N LEU A 113 8.50 5.14 -0.51
CA LEU A 113 7.77 4.47 0.57
C LEU A 113 8.69 3.62 1.45
N LYS A 114 9.66 2.89 0.87
CA LYS A 114 10.66 2.13 1.66
C LYS A 114 11.53 3.02 2.52
N ARG A 115 11.93 4.19 2.02
CA ARG A 115 12.72 5.17 2.79
C ARG A 115 11.87 5.71 3.96
N ILE A 116 10.63 6.09 3.69
CA ILE A 116 9.71 6.63 4.70
C ILE A 116 9.44 5.60 5.80
N ILE A 117 9.16 4.33 5.45
CA ILE A 117 8.90 3.27 6.44
C ILE A 117 10.11 3.08 7.37
N ARG A 118 11.34 3.13 6.84
CA ARG A 118 12.55 3.02 7.67
C ARG A 118 12.68 4.19 8.66
N VAL A 119 12.37 5.41 8.21
CA VAL A 119 12.39 6.60 9.07
C VAL A 119 11.29 6.51 10.12
N GLN A 120 10.07 6.14 9.75
CA GLN A 120 8.94 5.97 10.68
C GLN A 120 9.26 4.95 11.78
N ARG A 121 9.90 3.83 11.45
CA ARG A 121 10.32 2.84 12.46
C ARG A 121 11.34 3.40 13.45
N ARG A 122 12.30 4.20 12.98
CA ARG A 122 13.29 4.85 13.85
C ARG A 122 12.65 5.90 14.76
N VAL A 123 11.77 6.73 14.21
CA VAL A 123 11.03 7.73 14.99
C VAL A 123 10.18 7.06 16.06
N ARG A 124 9.49 5.96 15.73
CA ARG A 124 8.70 5.21 16.71
C ARG A 124 9.56 4.66 17.85
N ALA A 125 10.71 4.07 17.55
CA ALA A 125 11.64 3.58 18.57
C ALA A 125 12.10 4.71 19.52
N MET A 126 12.39 5.89 18.99
CA MET A 126 12.75 7.06 19.82
C MET A 126 11.57 7.51 20.70
N MET A 127 10.34 7.54 20.17
CA MET A 127 9.16 7.90 20.95
C MET A 127 8.87 6.90 22.08
N ASP A 128 9.02 5.61 21.81
CA ASP A 128 8.83 4.56 22.82
C ASP A 128 9.84 4.73 23.98
N GLU A 129 11.10 5.06 23.68
CA GLU A 129 12.14 5.31 24.70
C GLU A 129 11.80 6.54 25.57
N HIS A 130 11.33 7.64 24.97
CA HIS A 130 10.91 8.83 25.73
C HIS A 130 9.69 8.55 26.61
N SER A 131 8.73 7.74 26.12
CA SER A 131 7.56 7.37 26.91
C SER A 131 7.90 6.52 28.13
N SER A 132 9.00 5.75 28.09
CA SER A 132 9.45 4.91 29.21
C SER A 132 10.23 5.66 30.30
N GLN A 133 10.81 6.82 30.00
CA GLN A 133 11.54 7.65 30.98
C GLN A 133 10.65 8.69 31.69
N GLY A 134 9.47 8.99 31.13
CA GLY A 134 8.58 10.05 31.63
C GLY A 134 7.40 9.59 32.51
N GLY A 135 7.33 8.32 32.88
CA GLY A 135 6.34 7.74 33.80
C GLY A 135 7.00 7.09 35.00
#